data_AF-A0A2M7CPZ9-F1
#
_entry.id   AF-A0A2M7CPZ9-F1
#
_cell.length_a   1.000
_cell.length_b   1.000
_cell.length_c   1.000
_cell.angle_alpha   90.00
_cell.angle_beta   90.00
_cell.angle_gamma   90.00
#
_symmetry.space_group_name_H-M   'P 1'
#
loop_
_entity.id
_entity.type
_entity.pdbx_description
1 polymer ?
#
loop_
_entity_poly.entity_id
_entity_poly.type
_entity_poly.pdbx_seq_one_letter_code
_entity_poly.pdbx_strand_id
1 'polypeptide(L)'
;MPSDIQEQIERRRERARAEILKIANKGSHPVFSLFEVSSVSGRSYRVEIRSLDELQNSCACPDYKSNLIGTCKHIEGVLISLEKEHGAKLKKLAEGRPRGTQVYLHHAMDVTVRVALPLPDRAPIKDLLTRYFDPSGLLVGAPLQTLPSLLSAIEGLPARERPLVNVTEAVREHLALLQDREEVAQQKEWFLDQVKRGRRTFDVLSTKLYPYQEQGAMHLAFGRRAMLADDMGLGKTVQAIAAAALLKEMRDIQKVIIICPASLKHQWAREIRRFSSLTVTVVEGNLLERRKLYNDSSFFKIINYELVRHDFDDLLKLRPDLIILDEAQRIKNWRAKTAMMVKSLPSRYAFVLTGTPLENRIDELYSIFQFLDPRILGPLWHFNDRFYELEKRESGTYKVLGYKNIDQLRALIKPYILRRTRDEVLKDLPPRTDNNFFV
;
A
#
# COMPACT_ATOMS: atom_id res chain seq x y z
N MET A 1 -17.80 -12.47 17.74
CA MET A 1 -17.13 -11.31 17.13
C MET A 1 -17.48 -10.08 17.95
N PRO A 2 -16.57 -9.10 18.14
CA PRO A 2 -16.88 -7.81 18.75
C PRO A 2 -18.06 -7.12 18.04
N SER A 3 -18.91 -6.37 18.76
CA SER A 3 -20.10 -5.70 18.22
C SER A 3 -19.80 -4.83 17.00
N ASP A 4 -18.63 -4.18 17.02
CA ASP A 4 -18.23 -3.23 15.99
C ASP A 4 -17.91 -3.92 14.67
N ILE A 5 -17.34 -5.13 14.72
CA ILE A 5 -17.09 -5.94 13.51
C ILE A 5 -18.41 -6.31 12.85
N GLN A 6 -19.43 -6.66 13.65
CA GLN A 6 -20.74 -7.03 13.13
C GLN A 6 -21.45 -5.86 12.48
N GLU A 7 -21.37 -4.65 13.06
CA GLU A 7 -21.86 -3.42 12.42
C GLU A 7 -21.13 -3.14 11.09
N GLN A 8 -19.82 -3.34 11.04
CA GLN A 8 -19.03 -3.15 9.82
C GLN A 8 -19.36 -4.16 8.71
N ILE A 9 -19.74 -5.39 9.06
CA ILE A 9 -20.22 -6.40 8.11
C ILE A 9 -21.58 -5.99 7.57
N GLU A 10 -22.52 -5.57 8.43
CA GLU A 10 -23.86 -5.18 7.99
C GLU A 10 -23.84 -3.96 7.06
N ARG A 11 -23.04 -2.94 7.36
CA ARG A 11 -22.82 -1.80 6.45
C ARG A 11 -22.30 -2.24 5.07
N ARG A 12 -21.49 -3.31 4.99
CA ARG A 12 -21.01 -3.85 3.71
C ARG A 12 -22.11 -4.59 2.96
N ARG A 13 -23.02 -5.27 3.66
CA ARG A 13 -24.21 -5.90 3.07
C ARG A 13 -25.17 -4.86 2.50
N GLU A 14 -25.42 -3.78 3.23
CA GLU A 14 -26.23 -2.66 2.74
C GLU A 14 -25.65 -2.08 1.45
N ARG A 15 -24.34 -1.80 1.44
CA ARG A 15 -23.62 -1.33 0.25
C ARG A 15 -23.62 -2.35 -0.88
N ALA A 16 -23.54 -3.64 -0.57
CA ALA A 16 -23.62 -4.70 -1.56
C ALA A 16 -24.98 -4.66 -2.29
N ARG A 17 -26.08 -4.49 -1.53
CA ARG A 17 -27.43 -4.37 -2.09
C ARG A 17 -27.62 -3.13 -2.95
N ALA A 18 -26.96 -2.02 -2.61
CA ALA A 18 -27.12 -0.74 -3.30
C ALA A 18 -26.17 -0.54 -4.50
N GLU A 19 -24.93 -1.06 -4.42
CA GLU A 19 -23.84 -0.68 -5.33
C GLU A 19 -23.40 -1.78 -6.31
N ILE A 20 -23.86 -3.03 -6.15
CA ILE A 20 -23.49 -4.14 -7.03
C ILE A 20 -24.50 -4.27 -8.17
N LEU A 21 -24.01 -4.25 -9.40
CA LEU A 21 -24.84 -4.29 -10.61
C LEU A 21 -24.86 -5.65 -11.29
N LYS A 22 -23.69 -6.29 -11.40
CA LYS A 22 -23.53 -7.52 -12.16
C LYS A 22 -22.58 -8.48 -11.43
N ILE A 23 -22.95 -9.75 -11.40
CA ILE A 23 -22.14 -10.86 -10.90
C ILE A 23 -22.12 -11.92 -11.99
N ALA A 24 -20.94 -12.38 -12.38
CA ALA A 24 -20.77 -13.43 -13.37
C ALA A 24 -19.88 -14.54 -12.80
N ASN A 25 -20.38 -15.77 -12.76
CA ASN A 25 -19.58 -16.94 -12.41
C ASN A 25 -18.63 -17.28 -13.57
N LYS A 26 -17.33 -17.38 -13.28
CA LYS A 26 -16.27 -17.68 -14.25
C LYS A 26 -15.61 -19.04 -14.03
N GLY A 27 -15.99 -19.75 -12.97
CA GLY A 27 -15.48 -21.10 -12.70
C GLY A 27 -16.53 -22.18 -12.95
N SER A 28 -16.18 -23.40 -12.58
CA SER A 28 -16.97 -24.61 -12.89
C SER A 28 -18.00 -24.99 -11.83
N HIS A 29 -17.87 -24.50 -10.59
CA HIS A 29 -18.83 -24.79 -9.53
C HIS A 29 -19.91 -23.70 -9.46
N PRO A 30 -21.18 -24.02 -9.20
CA PRO A 30 -22.25 -23.01 -9.06
C PRO A 30 -22.11 -22.09 -7.83
N VAL A 31 -21.23 -22.42 -6.88
CA VAL A 31 -21.16 -21.80 -5.54
C VAL A 31 -19.71 -21.50 -5.18
N PHE A 32 -18.87 -22.53 -5.07
CA PHE A 32 -17.47 -22.39 -4.70
C PHE A 32 -16.58 -22.09 -5.90
N SER A 33 -16.70 -20.87 -6.42
CA SER A 33 -16.16 -20.48 -7.72
C SER A 33 -15.46 -19.13 -7.71
N LEU A 34 -14.86 -18.82 -8.86
CA LEU A 34 -14.39 -17.48 -9.17
C LEU A 34 -15.53 -16.68 -9.81
N PHE A 35 -15.83 -15.52 -9.26
CA PHE A 35 -16.83 -14.59 -9.73
C PHE A 35 -16.18 -13.28 -10.17
N GLU A 36 -16.73 -12.69 -11.22
CA GLU A 36 -16.45 -11.32 -11.64
C GLU A 36 -17.61 -10.43 -11.20
N VAL A 37 -17.32 -9.41 -10.39
CA VAL A 37 -18.33 -8.55 -9.76
C VAL A 37 -18.12 -7.11 -10.19
N SER A 38 -19.13 -6.52 -10.83
CA SER A 38 -19.13 -5.13 -11.30
C SER A 38 -20.02 -4.25 -10.43
N SER A 39 -19.52 -3.06 -10.10
CA SER A 39 -20.22 -2.06 -9.27
C SER A 39 -20.72 -0.86 -10.08
N VAL A 40 -21.61 -0.06 -9.50
CA VAL A 40 -22.12 1.20 -10.07
C VAL A 40 -21.00 2.17 -10.47
N SER A 41 -19.82 2.06 -9.85
CA SER A 41 -18.64 2.86 -10.19
C SER A 41 -17.98 2.50 -11.53
N GLY A 42 -18.47 1.48 -12.24
CA GLY A 42 -17.86 0.95 -13.47
C GLY A 42 -16.64 0.05 -13.25
N ARG A 43 -16.18 -0.11 -12.00
CA ARG A 43 -15.07 -1.00 -11.64
C ARG A 43 -15.56 -2.43 -11.42
N SER A 44 -14.77 -3.38 -11.91
CA SER A 44 -14.97 -4.82 -11.74
C SER A 44 -13.84 -5.45 -10.93
N TYR A 45 -14.18 -6.40 -10.05
CA TYR A 45 -13.22 -7.13 -9.22
C TYR A 45 -13.49 -8.62 -9.26
N ARG A 46 -12.41 -9.39 -9.11
CA ARG A 46 -12.48 -10.84 -8.93
C ARG A 46 -12.80 -11.16 -7.47
N VAL A 47 -13.78 -12.04 -7.26
CA VAL A 47 -14.23 -12.55 -5.96
C VAL A 47 -14.17 -14.06 -6.00
N GLU A 48 -13.57 -14.68 -4.99
CA GLU A 48 -13.47 -16.11 -4.88
C GLU A 48 -14.30 -16.57 -3.68
N ILE A 49 -15.35 -17.34 -3.93
CA ILE A 49 -16.18 -17.92 -2.87
C ILE A 49 -15.68 -19.34 -2.60
N ARG A 50 -15.32 -19.58 -1.35
CA ARG A 50 -14.78 -20.86 -0.86
C ARG A 50 -15.51 -21.36 0.39
N SER A 51 -16.17 -20.46 1.11
CA SER A 51 -17.08 -20.81 2.19
C SER A 51 -18.33 -19.91 2.16
N LEU A 52 -19.45 -20.41 2.68
CA LEU A 52 -20.70 -19.64 2.79
C LEU A 52 -20.87 -19.05 4.19
N ASP A 53 -20.22 -19.65 5.17
CA ASP A 53 -20.41 -19.46 6.59
C ASP A 53 -19.11 -19.07 7.32
N GLU A 54 -17.96 -19.31 6.68
CA GLU A 54 -16.64 -18.96 7.20
C GLU A 54 -16.06 -17.77 6.41
N LEU A 55 -15.31 -16.89 7.09
CA LEU A 55 -14.63 -15.73 6.49
C LEU A 55 -13.38 -16.14 5.67
N GLN A 56 -13.54 -17.12 4.78
CA GLN A 56 -12.48 -17.71 3.94
C GLN A 56 -12.56 -17.26 2.48
N ASN A 57 -13.51 -16.37 2.17
CA ASN A 57 -13.68 -15.83 0.83
C ASN A 57 -12.65 -14.74 0.55
N SER A 58 -12.24 -14.61 -0.72
CA SER A 58 -11.22 -13.63 -1.12
C SER A 58 -11.75 -12.64 -2.15
N CYS A 59 -11.22 -11.41 -2.17
CA CYS A 59 -11.58 -10.42 -3.17
C CYS A 59 -10.37 -9.55 -3.55
N ALA A 60 -10.24 -9.23 -4.83
CA ALA A 60 -9.19 -8.36 -5.34
C ALA A 60 -9.42 -6.86 -5.07
N CYS A 61 -10.51 -6.47 -4.40
CA CYS A 61 -10.83 -5.06 -4.21
C CYS A 61 -9.99 -4.39 -3.11
N PRO A 62 -9.75 -3.06 -3.20
CA PRO A 62 -8.95 -2.33 -2.20
C PRO A 62 -9.49 -2.40 -0.76
N ASP A 63 -10.82 -2.42 -0.59
CA ASP A 63 -11.45 -2.53 0.74
C ASP A 63 -11.06 -3.86 1.40
N TYR A 64 -11.23 -4.99 0.70
CA TYR A 64 -10.86 -6.30 1.22
C TYR A 64 -9.38 -6.39 1.62
N LYS A 65 -8.48 -5.85 0.77
CA LYS A 65 -7.03 -5.86 1.04
C LYS A 65 -6.60 -5.07 2.28
N SER A 66 -7.46 -4.22 2.84
CA SER A 66 -7.10 -3.29 3.92
C SER A 66 -8.02 -3.33 5.13
N ASN A 67 -9.18 -3.99 5.06
CA ASN A 67 -10.21 -3.86 6.10
C ASN A 67 -10.11 -4.81 7.29
N LEU A 68 -9.26 -5.84 7.23
CA LEU A 68 -9.01 -6.80 8.32
C LEU A 68 -10.27 -7.52 8.87
N ILE A 69 -11.41 -7.51 8.14
CA ILE A 69 -12.67 -8.16 8.58
C ILE A 69 -12.87 -9.51 7.89
N GLY A 70 -12.19 -9.76 6.77
CA GLY A 70 -12.35 -10.99 5.99
C GLY A 70 -13.57 -10.99 5.06
N THR A 71 -14.26 -9.86 4.90
CA THR A 71 -15.29 -9.66 3.87
C THR A 71 -15.26 -8.25 3.30
N CYS A 72 -15.94 -8.04 2.17
CA CYS A 72 -16.16 -6.74 1.56
C CYS A 72 -17.52 -6.71 0.88
N LYS A 73 -17.98 -5.53 0.42
CA LYS A 73 -19.27 -5.43 -0.29
C LYS A 73 -19.40 -6.37 -1.51
N HIS A 74 -18.28 -6.72 -2.16
CA HIS A 74 -18.31 -7.62 -3.31
C HIS A 74 -18.50 -9.09 -2.90
N ILE A 75 -17.87 -9.53 -1.80
CA ILE A 75 -18.07 -10.86 -1.24
C ILE A 75 -19.51 -10.99 -0.75
N GLU A 76 -19.98 -10.04 0.06
CA GLU A 76 -21.37 -10.03 0.54
C GLU A 76 -22.36 -9.99 -0.63
N GLY A 77 -22.06 -9.24 -1.69
CA GLY A 77 -22.89 -9.20 -2.90
C GLY A 77 -23.03 -10.56 -3.58
N VAL A 78 -21.94 -11.31 -3.70
CA VAL A 78 -21.98 -12.68 -4.26
C VAL A 78 -22.75 -13.62 -3.32
N LEU A 79 -22.51 -13.57 -2.01
CA LEU A 79 -23.23 -14.41 -1.04
C LEU A 79 -24.75 -14.15 -1.09
N ILE A 80 -25.17 -12.87 -1.11
CA ILE A 80 -26.57 -12.46 -1.26
C ILE A 80 -27.15 -12.95 -2.60
N SER A 81 -26.37 -12.88 -3.68
CA SER A 81 -26.82 -13.36 -5.00
C SER A 81 -27.03 -14.87 -5.02
N LEU A 82 -26.09 -15.64 -4.44
CA LEU A 82 -26.18 -17.10 -4.35
C LEU A 82 -27.37 -17.53 -3.49
N GLU A 83 -27.63 -16.81 -2.40
CA GLU A 83 -28.80 -17.05 -1.54
C GLU A 83 -30.12 -16.77 -2.30
N LYS A 84 -30.18 -15.70 -3.09
CA LYS A 84 -31.35 -15.40 -3.94
C LYS A 84 -31.55 -16.40 -5.07
N GLU A 85 -30.48 -16.85 -5.72
CA GLU A 85 -30.54 -17.73 -6.88
C GLU A 85 -30.84 -19.19 -6.51
N HIS A 86 -30.24 -19.68 -5.42
CA HIS A 86 -30.34 -21.09 -5.04
C HIS A 86 -31.23 -21.34 -3.81
N GLY A 87 -31.49 -20.33 -2.98
CA GLY A 87 -32.37 -20.43 -1.81
C GLY A 87 -32.08 -21.66 -0.96
N ALA A 88 -33.12 -22.47 -0.71
CA ALA A 88 -33.00 -23.71 0.07
C ALA A 88 -32.06 -24.76 -0.55
N LYS A 89 -31.82 -24.73 -1.87
CA LYS A 89 -30.88 -25.65 -2.55
C LYS A 89 -29.43 -25.27 -2.31
N LEU A 90 -29.13 -24.07 -1.80
CA LEU A 90 -27.77 -23.60 -1.58
C LEU A 90 -27.00 -24.53 -0.62
N LYS A 91 -27.63 -24.96 0.47
CA LYS A 91 -27.01 -25.91 1.42
C LYS A 91 -26.65 -27.24 0.75
N LYS A 92 -27.55 -27.79 -0.07
CA LYS A 92 -27.30 -29.03 -0.83
C LYS A 92 -26.20 -28.88 -1.88
N LEU A 93 -26.12 -27.73 -2.55
CA LEU A 93 -25.01 -27.41 -3.45
C LEU A 93 -23.70 -27.20 -2.69
N ALA A 94 -23.77 -26.72 -1.44
CA ALA A 94 -22.63 -26.52 -0.57
C ALA A 94 -22.07 -27.83 0.00
N GLU A 95 -22.90 -28.87 0.16
CA GLU A 95 -22.45 -30.23 0.52
C GLU A 95 -21.47 -30.81 -0.51
N GLY A 96 -21.59 -30.40 -1.77
CA GLY A 96 -20.64 -30.70 -2.85
C GLY A 96 -19.35 -29.90 -2.80
N ARG A 97 -18.91 -29.39 -1.62
CA ARG A 97 -17.68 -28.59 -1.44
C ARG A 97 -16.55 -29.19 -2.30
N PRO A 98 -15.82 -28.39 -3.11
CA PRO A 98 -14.66 -28.89 -3.82
C PRO A 98 -13.71 -29.54 -2.82
N ARG A 99 -13.21 -30.74 -3.14
CA ARG A 99 -12.44 -31.64 -2.26
C ARG A 99 -11.08 -31.08 -1.76
N GLY A 100 -10.81 -29.80 -1.96
CA GLY A 100 -9.55 -29.15 -1.68
C GLY A 100 -9.53 -28.33 -0.39
N THR A 101 -8.34 -27.83 -0.07
CA THR A 101 -8.07 -26.89 1.02
C THR A 101 -7.34 -25.67 0.47
N GLN A 102 -7.23 -24.64 1.30
CA GLN A 102 -6.71 -23.35 0.91
C GLN A 102 -5.69 -22.86 1.92
N VAL A 103 -4.57 -22.36 1.41
CA VAL A 103 -3.62 -21.55 2.15
C VAL A 103 -3.91 -20.08 1.85
N TYR A 104 -4.28 -19.33 2.87
CA TYR A 104 -4.77 -17.97 2.76
C TYR A 104 -4.05 -17.02 3.71
N LEU A 105 -4.09 -15.73 3.38
CA LEU A 105 -3.55 -14.68 4.22
C LEU A 105 -4.66 -14.20 5.17
N HIS A 106 -4.47 -14.45 6.45
CA HIS A 106 -5.36 -13.98 7.50
C HIS A 106 -4.90 -12.61 7.99
N HIS A 107 -5.81 -11.65 7.89
CA HIS A 107 -5.58 -10.27 8.30
C HIS A 107 -6.21 -10.01 9.68
N ALA A 108 -5.42 -10.17 10.75
CA ALA A 108 -5.83 -9.83 12.13
C ALA A 108 -5.00 -8.64 12.67
N MET A 109 -4.70 -8.64 13.98
CA MET A 109 -3.66 -7.80 14.59
C MET A 109 -2.34 -7.92 13.83
N ASP A 110 -1.98 -9.15 13.45
CA ASP A 110 -0.84 -9.47 12.59
C ASP A 110 -1.32 -10.17 11.32
N VAL A 111 -0.58 -9.94 10.23
CA VAL A 111 -0.78 -10.65 8.96
C VAL A 111 -0.14 -12.04 9.12
N THR A 112 -0.98 -13.08 9.11
CA THR A 112 -0.53 -14.47 9.28
C THR A 112 -0.95 -15.30 8.08
N VAL A 113 -0.16 -16.32 7.73
CA VAL A 113 -0.57 -17.30 6.72
C VAL A 113 -1.24 -18.47 7.43
N ARG A 114 -2.41 -18.86 6.96
CA ARG A 114 -3.19 -19.94 7.57
C ARG A 114 -3.69 -20.93 6.51
N VAL A 115 -4.02 -22.14 6.97
CA VAL A 115 -4.68 -23.17 6.15
C VAL A 115 -6.11 -23.37 6.61
N ALA A 116 -7.04 -23.55 5.66
CA ALA A 116 -8.43 -23.83 5.95
C ALA A 116 -8.59 -25.22 6.59
N LEU A 117 -9.36 -25.26 7.68
CA LEU A 117 -9.67 -26.48 8.42
C LEU A 117 -11.14 -26.88 8.20
N PRO A 118 -11.49 -28.17 8.30
CA PRO A 118 -10.58 -29.31 8.51
C PRO A 118 -9.73 -29.61 7.26
N LEU A 119 -8.55 -30.20 7.47
CA LEU A 119 -7.71 -30.63 6.36
C LEU A 119 -8.38 -31.77 5.58
N PRO A 120 -8.16 -31.88 4.25
CA PRO A 120 -8.73 -32.94 3.44
C PRO A 120 -8.24 -34.31 3.93
N ASP A 121 -9.13 -35.30 3.95
CA ASP A 121 -8.80 -36.67 4.39
C ASP A 121 -8.10 -37.46 3.27
N ARG A 122 -6.99 -36.89 2.78
CA ARG A 122 -6.09 -37.47 1.78
C ARG A 122 -4.67 -37.41 2.33
N ALA A 123 -4.08 -38.58 2.61
CA ALA A 123 -2.77 -38.68 3.24
C ALA A 123 -1.70 -37.77 2.60
N PRO A 124 -1.50 -37.73 1.25
CA PRO A 124 -0.47 -36.86 0.66
C PRO A 124 -0.63 -35.37 0.97
N ILE A 125 -1.87 -34.88 1.05
CA ILE A 125 -2.17 -33.47 1.34
C ILE A 125 -2.09 -33.20 2.84
N LYS A 126 -2.68 -34.07 3.65
CA LYS A 126 -2.71 -33.96 5.11
C LYS A 126 -1.31 -34.04 5.70
N ASP A 127 -0.50 -34.99 5.27
CA ASP A 127 0.87 -35.19 5.72
C ASP A 127 1.80 -34.06 5.28
N LEU A 128 1.53 -33.42 4.13
CA LEU A 128 2.25 -32.25 3.69
C LEU A 128 1.90 -31.04 4.56
N LEU A 129 0.61 -30.73 4.71
CA LEU A 129 0.16 -29.50 5.38
C LEU A 129 0.46 -29.52 6.88
N THR A 130 0.39 -30.69 7.54
CA THR A 130 0.73 -30.82 8.97
C THR A 130 2.22 -30.59 9.28
N ARG A 131 3.13 -30.61 8.29
CA ARG A 131 4.53 -30.22 8.47
C ARG A 131 4.73 -28.70 8.51
N TYR A 132 3.83 -27.97 7.86
CA TYR A 132 3.95 -26.52 7.67
C TYR A 132 2.96 -25.72 8.52
N PHE A 133 1.88 -26.34 9.00
CA PHE A 133 0.84 -25.69 9.78
C PHE A 133 0.61 -26.41 11.11
N ASP A 134 0.39 -25.62 12.17
CA ASP A 134 0.00 -26.14 13.48
C ASP A 134 -1.47 -26.64 13.49
N PRO A 135 -1.94 -27.29 14.57
CA PRO A 135 -3.32 -27.77 14.67
C PRO A 135 -4.40 -26.67 14.58
N SER A 136 -4.05 -25.40 14.83
CA SER A 136 -4.95 -24.25 14.66
C SER A 136 -5.02 -23.76 13.21
N GLY A 137 -4.15 -24.31 12.35
CA GLY A 137 -4.00 -23.94 10.95
C GLY A 137 -3.06 -22.76 10.73
N LEU A 138 -2.21 -22.37 11.69
CA LEU A 138 -1.23 -21.27 11.55
C LEU A 138 0.08 -21.78 10.95
N LEU A 139 0.68 -21.03 10.02
CA LEU A 139 1.98 -21.37 9.44
C LEU A 139 3.08 -21.38 10.51
N VAL A 140 3.85 -22.46 10.55
CA VAL A 140 4.97 -22.65 11.47
C VAL A 140 6.26 -22.07 10.87
N GLY A 141 6.99 -21.30 11.69
CA GLY A 141 8.26 -20.69 11.29
C GLY A 141 8.12 -19.36 10.53
N ALA A 142 9.24 -18.84 10.04
CA ALA A 142 9.28 -17.54 9.37
C ALA A 142 8.72 -17.64 7.94
N PRO A 143 7.68 -16.86 7.56
CA PRO A 143 7.05 -16.97 6.24
C PRO A 143 8.01 -16.84 5.06
N LEU A 144 9.03 -15.99 5.17
CA LEU A 144 10.05 -15.79 4.14
C LEU A 144 10.85 -17.07 3.81
N GLN A 145 11.02 -17.97 4.78
CA GLN A 145 11.75 -19.23 4.64
C GLN A 145 10.80 -20.41 4.38
N THR A 146 9.68 -20.44 5.10
CA THR A 146 8.73 -21.56 5.07
C THR A 146 7.90 -21.58 3.79
N LEU A 147 7.43 -20.42 3.30
CA LEU A 147 6.52 -20.37 2.14
C LEU A 147 7.14 -20.87 0.83
N PRO A 148 8.39 -20.50 0.46
CA PRO A 148 9.02 -21.08 -0.73
C PRO A 148 9.09 -22.61 -0.68
N SER A 149 9.43 -23.16 0.49
CA SER A 149 9.49 -24.61 0.73
C SER A 149 8.12 -25.27 0.62
N LEU A 150 7.08 -24.65 1.20
CA LEU A 150 5.69 -25.09 1.08
C LEU A 150 5.22 -25.07 -0.39
N LEU A 151 5.49 -23.99 -1.13
CA LEU A 151 5.09 -23.86 -2.54
C LEU A 151 5.75 -24.95 -3.40
N SER A 152 7.05 -25.19 -3.20
CA SER A 152 7.78 -26.26 -3.89
C SER A 152 7.23 -27.65 -3.53
N ALA A 153 6.90 -27.88 -2.26
CA ALA A 153 6.29 -29.14 -1.83
C ALA A 153 4.90 -29.37 -2.46
N ILE A 154 4.09 -28.32 -2.58
CA ILE A 154 2.77 -28.39 -3.26
C ILE A 154 2.96 -28.68 -4.76
N GLU A 155 3.96 -28.08 -5.40
CA GLU A 155 4.30 -28.42 -6.79
C GLU A 155 4.76 -29.87 -6.93
N GLY A 156 5.42 -30.43 -5.92
CA GLY A 156 5.78 -31.85 -5.86
C GLY A 156 4.61 -32.83 -5.65
N LEU A 157 3.40 -32.35 -5.34
CA LEU A 157 2.23 -33.22 -5.22
C LEU A 157 1.88 -33.89 -6.56
N PRO A 158 1.31 -35.11 -6.54
CA PRO A 158 0.89 -35.74 -7.78
C PRO A 158 -0.20 -34.92 -8.48
N ALA A 159 -0.27 -35.03 -9.80
CA ALA A 159 -1.07 -34.12 -10.64
C ALA A 159 -2.58 -34.14 -10.31
N ARG A 160 -3.08 -35.20 -9.68
CA ARG A 160 -4.48 -35.34 -9.24
C ARG A 160 -4.76 -34.60 -7.92
N GLU A 161 -3.76 -34.46 -7.06
CA GLU A 161 -3.85 -33.80 -5.75
C GLU A 161 -3.47 -32.32 -5.81
N ARG A 162 -2.54 -31.93 -6.68
CA ARG A 162 -2.06 -30.54 -6.77
C ARG A 162 -3.19 -29.50 -6.89
N PRO A 163 -4.25 -29.68 -7.73
CA PRO A 163 -5.35 -28.72 -7.83
C PRO A 163 -6.22 -28.62 -6.57
N LEU A 164 -6.07 -29.54 -5.61
CA LEU A 164 -6.80 -29.57 -4.35
C LEU A 164 -6.15 -28.71 -3.27
N VAL A 165 -4.94 -28.18 -3.48
CA VAL A 165 -4.31 -27.24 -2.54
C VAL A 165 -4.19 -25.89 -3.22
N ASN A 166 -5.11 -24.97 -2.89
CA ASN A 166 -5.11 -23.64 -3.46
C ASN A 166 -4.30 -22.68 -2.57
N VAL A 167 -3.22 -22.13 -3.09
CA VAL A 167 -2.50 -21.03 -2.41
C VAL A 167 -2.97 -19.72 -3.01
N THR A 168 -3.66 -18.92 -2.20
CA THR A 168 -4.24 -17.65 -2.65
C THR A 168 -3.20 -16.68 -3.19
N GLU A 169 -3.62 -15.83 -4.12
CA GLU A 169 -2.79 -14.75 -4.65
C GLU A 169 -2.28 -13.83 -3.53
N ALA A 170 -3.09 -13.58 -2.49
CA ALA A 170 -2.68 -12.77 -1.34
C ALA A 170 -1.45 -13.33 -0.60
N VAL A 171 -1.33 -14.65 -0.48
CA VAL A 171 -0.15 -15.29 0.14
C VAL A 171 1.09 -15.11 -0.75
N ARG A 172 0.93 -15.20 -2.06
CA ARG A 172 2.02 -14.98 -3.03
C ARG A 172 2.47 -13.51 -3.04
N GLU A 173 1.52 -12.57 -3.07
CA GLU A 173 1.76 -11.14 -2.94
C GLU A 173 2.49 -10.82 -1.61
N HIS A 174 2.10 -11.48 -0.51
CA HIS A 174 2.75 -11.31 0.79
C HIS A 174 4.18 -11.84 0.80
N LEU A 175 4.43 -13.03 0.26
CA LEU A 175 5.79 -13.58 0.13
C LEU A 175 6.68 -12.65 -0.72
N ALA A 176 6.19 -12.20 -1.88
CA ALA A 176 6.92 -11.29 -2.74
C ALA A 176 7.27 -9.97 -2.02
N LEU A 177 6.35 -9.45 -1.19
CA LEU A 177 6.62 -8.27 -0.36
C LEU A 177 7.72 -8.53 0.67
N LEU A 178 7.73 -9.69 1.33
CA LEU A 178 8.76 -10.04 2.31
C LEU A 178 10.13 -10.21 1.65
N GLN A 179 10.18 -10.90 0.51
CA GLN A 179 11.40 -11.10 -0.27
C GLN A 179 11.98 -9.76 -0.72
N ASP A 180 11.15 -8.90 -1.28
CA ASP A 180 11.57 -7.59 -1.74
C ASP A 180 12.07 -6.70 -0.58
N ARG A 181 11.48 -6.79 0.63
CA ARG A 181 11.99 -6.08 1.83
C ARG A 181 13.36 -6.60 2.26
N GLU A 182 13.56 -7.90 2.26
CA GLU A 182 14.84 -8.54 2.58
C GLU A 182 15.92 -8.12 1.57
N GLU A 183 15.62 -8.18 0.27
CA GLU A 183 16.52 -7.72 -0.79
C GLU A 183 16.90 -6.24 -0.64
N VAL A 184 15.95 -5.39 -0.28
CA VAL A 184 16.23 -3.97 -0.02
C VAL A 184 17.16 -3.78 1.18
N ALA A 185 16.94 -4.53 2.27
CA ALA A 185 17.80 -4.48 3.45
C ALA A 185 19.24 -4.92 3.13
N GLN A 186 19.38 -6.05 2.44
CA GLN A 186 20.70 -6.56 2.02
C GLN A 186 21.39 -5.61 1.04
N GLN A 187 20.66 -5.04 0.08
CA GLN A 187 21.24 -4.05 -0.85
C GLN A 187 21.69 -2.78 -0.11
N LYS A 188 20.95 -2.33 0.90
CA LYS A 188 21.34 -1.18 1.73
C LYS A 188 22.65 -1.46 2.46
N GLU A 189 22.78 -2.62 3.09
CA GLU A 189 24.00 -3.01 3.80
C GLU A 189 25.19 -3.14 2.86
N TRP A 190 24.99 -3.81 1.72
CA TRP A 190 26.00 -3.92 0.68
C TRP A 190 26.45 -2.54 0.18
N PHE A 191 25.49 -1.65 -0.12
CA PHE A 191 25.79 -0.30 -0.59
C PHE A 191 26.62 0.48 0.43
N LEU A 192 26.22 0.44 1.70
CA LEU A 192 26.97 1.07 2.80
C LEU A 192 28.39 0.52 2.95
N ASP A 193 28.57 -0.79 2.80
CA ASP A 193 29.90 -1.42 2.80
C ASP A 193 30.75 -0.93 1.63
N GLN A 194 30.19 -0.83 0.42
CA GLN A 194 30.92 -0.31 -0.74
C GLN A 194 31.33 1.16 -0.56
N VAL A 195 30.46 1.98 0.04
CA VAL A 195 30.80 3.37 0.38
C VAL A 195 31.93 3.43 1.40
N LYS A 196 31.86 2.62 2.47
CA LYS A 196 32.94 2.54 3.48
C LYS A 196 34.28 2.11 2.89
N ARG A 197 34.26 1.24 1.88
CA ARG A 197 35.45 0.75 1.16
C ARG A 197 35.94 1.72 0.07
N GLY A 198 35.29 2.87 -0.11
CA GLY A 198 35.64 3.85 -1.15
C GLY A 198 35.38 3.38 -2.58
N ARG A 199 34.60 2.30 -2.77
CA ARG A 199 34.30 1.70 -4.09
C ARG A 199 33.04 2.27 -4.74
N ARG A 200 32.22 2.96 -3.96
CA ARG A 200 31.05 3.74 -4.42
C ARG A 200 31.03 5.06 -3.67
N THR A 201 30.49 6.09 -4.32
CA THR A 201 30.22 7.38 -3.71
C THR A 201 28.74 7.70 -3.81
N PHE A 202 28.29 8.69 -3.04
CA PHE A 202 26.94 9.25 -3.15
C PHE A 202 26.84 10.27 -4.30
N ASP A 203 27.81 10.32 -5.22
CA ASP A 203 27.87 11.27 -6.33
C ASP A 203 26.93 10.86 -7.48
N VAL A 204 25.69 10.50 -7.13
CA VAL A 204 24.57 10.35 -8.08
C VAL A 204 24.08 11.70 -8.60
N LEU A 205 24.50 12.79 -7.95
CA LEU A 205 24.19 14.16 -8.32
C LEU A 205 25.45 14.91 -8.77
N SER A 206 25.23 15.99 -9.52
CA SER A 206 26.28 16.94 -9.92
C SER A 206 26.90 17.71 -8.74
N THR A 207 26.29 17.64 -7.56
CA THR A 207 26.70 18.36 -6.35
C THR A 207 26.78 17.40 -5.17
N LYS A 208 27.81 17.55 -4.34
CA LYS A 208 27.98 16.78 -3.10
C LYS A 208 26.88 17.12 -2.08
N LEU A 209 26.28 16.09 -1.51
CA LEU A 209 25.28 16.21 -0.45
C LEU A 209 25.93 16.42 0.91
N TYR A 210 25.23 17.09 1.83
CA TYR A 210 25.60 17.06 3.24
C TYR A 210 25.35 15.67 3.86
N PRO A 211 26.06 15.27 4.93
CA PRO A 211 25.89 13.96 5.55
C PRO A 211 24.44 13.64 5.95
N TYR A 212 23.72 14.60 6.51
CA TYR A 212 22.30 14.42 6.80
C TYR A 212 21.47 14.26 5.51
N GLN A 213 21.80 14.95 4.42
CA GLN A 213 21.08 14.80 3.14
C GLN A 213 21.28 13.42 2.54
N GLU A 214 22.49 12.85 2.64
CA GLU A 214 22.77 11.46 2.25
C GLU A 214 21.89 10.48 3.04
N GLN A 215 21.80 10.65 4.37
CA GLN A 215 20.93 9.81 5.21
C GLN A 215 19.45 9.88 4.79
N GLY A 216 18.95 11.06 4.42
CA GLY A 216 17.56 11.18 3.98
C GLY A 216 17.32 10.65 2.57
N ALA A 217 18.29 10.80 1.66
CA ALA A 217 18.24 10.14 0.36
C ALA A 217 18.21 8.61 0.50
N MET A 218 19.02 8.07 1.41
CA MET A 218 19.03 6.65 1.75
C MET A 218 17.71 6.18 2.39
N HIS A 219 17.17 6.96 3.33
CA HIS A 219 15.88 6.66 3.96
C HIS A 219 14.77 6.52 2.92
N LEU A 220 14.74 7.43 1.94
CA LEU A 220 13.78 7.37 0.83
C LEU A 220 14.04 6.16 -0.08
N ALA A 221 15.25 6.00 -0.61
CA ALA A 221 15.57 4.95 -1.57
C ALA A 221 15.37 3.53 -0.99
N PHE A 222 15.86 3.28 0.23
CA PHE A 222 15.76 1.97 0.87
C PHE A 222 14.49 1.81 1.73
N GLY A 223 13.74 2.88 2.01
CA GLY A 223 12.44 2.80 2.67
C GLY A 223 11.30 2.38 1.73
N ARG A 224 11.54 2.42 0.41
CA ARG A 224 10.59 2.24 -0.71
C ARG A 224 9.42 3.22 -0.72
N ARG A 225 8.61 3.18 0.33
CA ARG A 225 7.45 4.04 0.58
C ARG A 225 7.71 4.74 1.91
N ALA A 226 8.29 5.93 1.84
CA ALA A 226 8.88 6.61 2.98
C ALA A 226 8.52 8.10 3.00
N MET A 227 8.54 8.66 4.22
CA MET A 227 8.25 10.05 4.49
C MET A 227 9.51 10.76 4.98
N LEU A 228 9.83 11.88 4.35
CA LEU A 228 10.84 12.82 4.79
C LEU A 228 10.15 14.07 5.31
N ALA A 229 10.25 14.25 6.62
CA ALA A 229 9.54 15.24 7.39
C ALA A 229 10.50 16.26 8.05
N ASP A 230 11.64 16.49 7.40
CA ASP A 230 12.65 17.47 7.80
C ASP A 230 12.10 18.90 7.77
N ASP A 231 12.61 19.76 8.65
CA ASP A 231 12.28 21.18 8.69
C ASP A 231 12.46 21.88 7.33
N MET A 232 11.73 22.98 7.14
CA MET A 232 11.84 23.81 5.94
C MET A 232 13.28 24.32 5.77
N GLY A 233 13.79 24.27 4.54
CA GLY A 233 15.15 24.71 4.20
C GLY A 233 16.24 23.64 4.30
N LEU A 234 15.96 22.44 4.82
CA LEU A 234 16.95 21.35 4.91
C LEU A 234 17.21 20.60 3.58
N GLY A 235 16.64 21.07 2.47
CA GLY A 235 16.90 20.51 1.14
C GLY A 235 16.17 19.20 0.85
N LYS A 236 14.91 19.03 1.29
CA LYS A 236 14.09 17.83 0.99
C LYS A 236 14.04 17.51 -0.52
N THR A 237 13.96 18.55 -1.36
CA THR A 237 13.98 18.42 -2.82
C THR A 237 15.24 17.73 -3.33
N VAL A 238 16.44 18.19 -2.92
CA VAL A 238 17.70 17.58 -3.37
C VAL A 238 17.86 16.14 -2.86
N GLN A 239 17.40 15.87 -1.62
CA GLN A 239 17.39 14.51 -1.06
C GLN A 239 16.49 13.56 -1.85
N ALA A 240 15.31 14.03 -2.28
CA ALA A 240 14.38 13.23 -3.09
C ALA A 240 14.90 12.98 -4.52
N ILE A 241 15.56 13.98 -5.13
CA ILE A 241 16.20 13.82 -6.44
C ILE A 241 17.34 12.80 -6.34
N ALA A 242 18.19 12.91 -5.32
CA ALA A 242 19.27 11.94 -5.06
C ALA A 242 18.73 10.52 -4.87
N ALA A 243 17.67 10.36 -4.08
CA ALA A 243 17.04 9.06 -3.86
C ALA A 243 16.48 8.45 -5.17
N ALA A 244 15.85 9.27 -6.02
CA ALA A 244 15.36 8.83 -7.32
C ALA A 244 16.49 8.45 -8.28
N ALA A 245 17.59 9.22 -8.32
CA ALA A 245 18.77 8.90 -9.10
C ALA A 245 19.44 7.59 -8.62
N LEU A 246 19.54 7.41 -7.31
CA LEU A 246 20.06 6.18 -6.69
C LEU A 246 19.18 4.96 -7.03
N LEU A 247 17.85 5.11 -6.99
CA LEU A 247 16.94 4.05 -7.42
C LEU A 247 17.06 3.74 -8.92
N LYS A 248 17.35 4.73 -9.77
CA LYS A 248 17.59 4.50 -11.20
C LYS A 248 18.81 3.62 -11.40
N GLU A 249 19.92 3.93 -10.73
CA GLU A 249 21.17 3.16 -10.86
C GLU A 249 21.03 1.74 -10.29
N MET A 250 20.40 1.60 -9.12
CA MET A 250 20.39 0.32 -8.38
C MET A 250 19.20 -0.59 -8.69
N ARG A 251 18.08 -0.03 -9.16
CA ARG A 251 16.80 -0.74 -9.35
C ARG A 251 16.14 -0.45 -10.68
N ASP A 252 16.83 0.25 -11.58
CA ASP A 252 16.41 0.52 -12.96
C ASP A 252 15.00 1.12 -13.07
N ILE A 253 14.61 1.96 -12.11
CA ILE A 253 13.36 2.72 -12.24
C ILE A 253 13.48 3.64 -13.46
N GLN A 254 12.39 3.86 -14.19
CA GLN A 254 12.39 4.63 -15.44
C GLN A 254 11.49 5.86 -15.38
N LYS A 255 10.40 5.79 -14.60
CA LYS A 255 9.34 6.79 -14.61
C LYS A 255 9.05 7.33 -13.22
N VAL A 256 9.34 8.60 -13.01
CA VAL A 256 9.07 9.32 -11.77
C VAL A 256 8.01 10.39 -12.00
N ILE A 257 6.96 10.37 -11.19
CA ILE A 257 5.95 11.43 -11.14
C ILE A 257 6.14 12.24 -9.86
N ILE A 258 6.28 13.55 -10.02
CA ILE A 258 6.32 14.52 -8.92
C ILE A 258 4.98 15.24 -8.90
N ILE A 259 4.30 15.20 -7.78
CA ILE A 259 3.03 15.88 -7.53
C ILE A 259 3.28 16.95 -6.48
N CYS A 260 3.23 18.22 -6.89
CA CYS A 260 3.54 19.35 -6.03
C CYS A 260 2.47 20.46 -6.17
N PRO A 261 2.48 21.51 -5.32
CA PRO A 261 1.73 22.74 -5.61
C PRO A 261 2.09 23.31 -6.99
N ALA A 262 1.12 23.93 -7.68
CA ALA A 262 1.32 24.48 -9.01
C ALA A 262 2.47 25.50 -9.08
N SER A 263 2.65 26.29 -8.02
CA SER A 263 3.74 27.28 -7.88
C SER A 263 5.14 26.65 -7.83
N LEU A 264 5.27 25.39 -7.44
CA LEU A 264 6.57 24.71 -7.26
C LEU A 264 7.02 23.93 -8.50
N LYS A 265 6.18 23.78 -9.55
CA LYS A 265 6.51 22.93 -10.70
C LYS A 265 7.82 23.33 -11.39
N HIS A 266 7.98 24.62 -11.70
CA HIS A 266 9.18 25.11 -12.38
C HIS A 266 10.40 25.17 -11.46
N GLN A 267 10.19 25.33 -10.15
CA GLN A 267 11.27 25.23 -9.17
C GLN A 267 11.83 23.80 -9.14
N TRP A 268 10.98 22.78 -9.05
CA TRP A 268 11.38 21.38 -9.16
C TRP A 268 12.16 21.10 -10.45
N ALA A 269 11.66 21.58 -11.59
CA ALA A 269 12.35 21.38 -12.87
C ALA A 269 13.75 22.04 -12.90
N ARG A 270 13.90 23.21 -12.26
CA ARG A 270 15.19 23.90 -12.13
C ARG A 270 16.16 23.12 -11.25
N GLU A 271 15.70 22.64 -10.09
CA GLU A 271 16.54 21.87 -9.16
C GLU A 271 16.96 20.53 -9.76
N ILE A 272 16.08 19.84 -10.48
CA ILE A 272 16.42 18.58 -11.17
C ILE A 272 17.53 18.81 -12.20
N ARG A 273 17.41 19.86 -13.04
CA ARG A 273 18.44 20.21 -14.04
C ARG A 273 19.75 20.67 -13.41
N ARG A 274 19.68 21.30 -12.23
CA ARG A 274 20.85 21.76 -11.47
C ARG A 274 21.60 20.58 -10.85
N PHE A 275 20.88 19.67 -10.21
CA PHE A 275 21.48 18.62 -9.39
C PHE A 275 21.68 17.29 -10.11
N SER A 276 21.02 17.05 -11.24
CA SER A 276 21.12 15.77 -11.95
C SER A 276 21.13 15.96 -13.47
N SER A 277 21.68 14.99 -14.18
CA SER A 277 21.62 14.89 -15.65
C SER A 277 20.32 14.24 -16.16
N LEU A 278 19.38 13.95 -15.26
CA LEU A 278 18.13 13.26 -15.59
C LEU A 278 17.15 14.19 -16.30
N THR A 279 16.47 13.65 -17.30
CA THR A 279 15.49 14.39 -18.11
C THR A 279 14.24 14.72 -17.30
N VAL A 280 13.70 15.92 -17.51
CA VAL A 280 12.54 16.44 -16.77
C VAL A 280 11.58 17.18 -17.69
N THR A 281 10.30 16.82 -17.57
CA THR A 281 9.19 17.48 -18.28
C THR A 281 8.18 18.02 -17.28
N VAL A 282 7.83 19.30 -17.41
CA VAL A 282 6.71 19.91 -16.69
C VAL A 282 5.45 19.66 -17.51
N VAL A 283 4.45 19.02 -16.92
CA VAL A 283 3.19 18.75 -17.63
C VAL A 283 2.27 19.95 -17.47
N GLU A 284 1.89 20.52 -18.62
CA GLU A 284 1.04 21.70 -18.70
C GLU A 284 0.35 21.80 -20.07
N GLY A 285 -0.51 22.81 -20.21
CA GLY A 285 -1.33 22.98 -21.39
C GLY A 285 -2.67 22.25 -21.32
N ASN A 286 -3.35 22.19 -22.45
CA ASN A 286 -4.64 21.52 -22.61
C ASN A 286 -4.50 19.99 -22.57
N LEU A 287 -5.62 19.26 -22.56
CA LEU A 287 -5.61 17.80 -22.41
C LEU A 287 -4.78 17.08 -23.49
N LEU A 288 -4.83 17.55 -24.74
CA LEU A 288 -4.10 16.93 -25.85
C LEU A 288 -2.59 17.16 -25.73
N GLU A 289 -2.19 18.36 -25.32
CA GLU A 289 -0.79 18.71 -25.03
C GLU A 289 -0.27 17.87 -23.86
N ARG A 290 -1.00 17.81 -22.74
CA ARG A 290 -0.60 17.03 -21.57
C ARG A 290 -0.44 15.55 -21.87
N ARG A 291 -1.32 14.96 -22.69
CA ARG A 291 -1.19 13.56 -23.14
C ARG A 291 0.11 13.30 -23.88
N LYS A 292 0.56 14.23 -24.74
CA LYS A 292 1.87 14.11 -25.41
C LYS A 292 2.99 14.15 -24.38
N LEU A 293 2.92 15.04 -23.40
CA LEU A 293 3.93 15.17 -22.34
C LEU A 293 3.97 13.95 -21.40
N TYR A 294 2.85 13.30 -21.12
CA TYR A 294 2.84 12.03 -20.38
C TYR A 294 3.48 10.88 -21.16
N ASN A 295 3.42 10.90 -22.49
CA ASN A 295 4.03 9.86 -23.34
C ASN A 295 5.51 10.14 -23.67
N ASP A 296 6.02 11.31 -23.30
CA ASP A 296 7.44 11.64 -23.47
C ASP A 296 8.35 10.69 -22.65
N SER A 297 9.58 10.51 -23.13
CA SER A 297 10.61 9.65 -22.55
C SER A 297 11.30 10.23 -21.30
N SER A 298 10.94 11.46 -20.88
CA SER A 298 11.56 12.08 -19.72
C SER A 298 11.39 11.26 -18.44
N PHE A 299 12.49 11.15 -17.68
CA PHE A 299 12.56 10.39 -16.44
C PHE A 299 11.67 10.99 -15.35
N PHE A 300 11.76 12.30 -15.15
CA PHE A 300 10.87 13.04 -14.25
C PHE A 300 9.73 13.71 -15.02
N LYS A 301 8.52 13.58 -14.48
CA LYS A 301 7.32 14.31 -14.93
C LYS A 301 6.70 15.04 -13.75
N ILE A 302 6.51 16.36 -13.88
CA ILE A 302 6.05 17.21 -12.78
C ILE A 302 4.64 17.70 -13.07
N ILE A 303 3.72 17.42 -12.14
CA ILE A 303 2.31 17.81 -12.21
C ILE A 303 1.87 18.47 -10.90
N ASN A 304 0.74 19.17 -10.94
CA ASN A 304 0.07 19.64 -9.73
C ASN A 304 -1.03 18.69 -9.26
N TYR A 305 -1.39 18.79 -7.98
CA TYR A 305 -2.41 17.95 -7.34
C TYR A 305 -3.74 17.94 -8.09
N GLU A 306 -4.19 19.07 -8.63
CA GLU A 306 -5.46 19.19 -9.32
C GLU A 306 -5.51 18.32 -10.59
N LEU A 307 -4.39 18.24 -11.34
CA LEU A 307 -4.32 17.46 -12.58
C LEU A 307 -4.43 15.96 -12.35
N VAL A 308 -4.09 15.45 -11.17
CA VAL A 308 -4.20 14.01 -10.86
C VAL A 308 -5.61 13.47 -11.08
N ARG A 309 -6.62 14.29 -10.77
CA ARG A 309 -8.02 13.91 -10.97
C ARG A 309 -8.40 13.95 -12.44
N HIS A 310 -7.95 14.97 -13.17
CA HIS A 310 -8.33 15.19 -14.57
C HIS A 310 -7.62 14.23 -15.53
N ASP A 311 -6.39 13.85 -15.20
CA ASP A 311 -5.50 13.07 -16.06
C ASP A 311 -5.29 11.64 -15.51
N PHE A 312 -6.19 11.17 -14.64
CA PHE A 312 -6.02 9.92 -13.90
C PHE A 312 -5.77 8.71 -14.81
N ASP A 313 -6.52 8.60 -15.91
CA ASP A 313 -6.38 7.49 -16.85
C ASP A 313 -5.03 7.51 -17.57
N ASP A 314 -4.50 8.70 -17.88
CA ASP A 314 -3.20 8.86 -18.51
C ASP A 314 -2.07 8.53 -17.51
N LEU A 315 -2.24 8.89 -16.23
CA LEU A 315 -1.34 8.48 -15.14
C LEU A 315 -1.36 6.96 -14.87
N LEU A 316 -2.53 6.32 -14.95
CA LEU A 316 -2.63 4.85 -14.84
C LEU A 316 -1.92 4.14 -15.99
N LYS A 317 -2.01 4.68 -17.21
CA LYS A 317 -1.29 4.15 -18.39
C LYS A 317 0.22 4.36 -18.27
N LEU A 318 0.64 5.50 -17.73
CA LEU A 318 2.05 5.81 -17.51
C LEU A 318 2.74 4.76 -16.63
N ARG A 319 2.04 4.26 -15.60
CA ARG A 319 2.54 3.31 -14.58
C ARG A 319 3.87 3.80 -13.97
N PRO A 320 3.86 4.90 -13.20
CA PRO A 320 5.08 5.42 -12.61
C PRO A 320 5.69 4.41 -11.62
N ASP A 321 7.01 4.25 -11.67
CA ASP A 321 7.75 3.42 -10.72
C ASP A 321 7.78 4.10 -9.34
N LEU A 322 7.97 5.42 -9.35
CA LEU A 322 8.07 6.27 -8.16
C LEU A 322 7.09 7.46 -8.27
N ILE A 323 6.35 7.69 -7.18
CA ILE A 323 5.56 8.91 -6.98
C ILE A 323 6.17 9.71 -5.84
N ILE A 324 6.46 10.98 -6.07
CA ILE A 324 6.94 11.93 -5.05
C ILE A 324 5.81 12.93 -4.80
N LEU A 325 5.33 12.98 -3.56
CA LEU A 325 4.39 14.00 -3.09
C LEU A 325 5.18 15.09 -2.37
N ASP A 326 5.13 16.31 -2.89
CA ASP A 326 5.65 17.48 -2.21
C ASP A 326 4.52 18.27 -1.55
N GLU A 327 4.80 18.86 -0.38
CA GLU A 327 3.80 19.53 0.44
C GLU A 327 2.55 18.65 0.68
N ALA A 328 2.80 17.43 1.18
CA ALA A 328 1.79 16.38 1.30
C ALA A 328 0.61 16.69 2.24
N GLN A 329 0.66 17.80 3.00
CA GLN A 329 -0.52 18.33 3.69
C GLN A 329 -1.68 18.62 2.74
N ARG A 330 -1.43 18.78 1.42
CA ARG A 330 -2.47 18.87 0.39
C ARG A 330 -3.41 17.66 0.35
N ILE A 331 -2.98 16.49 0.82
CA ILE A 331 -3.79 15.28 0.90
C ILE A 331 -4.23 14.94 2.33
N LYS A 332 -4.15 15.88 3.28
CA LYS A 332 -4.49 15.64 4.70
C LYS A 332 -5.96 15.26 4.92
N ASN A 333 -6.86 15.75 4.09
CA ASN A 333 -8.27 15.36 4.12
C ASN A 333 -8.53 14.12 3.26
N TRP A 334 -8.69 12.96 3.90
CA TRP A 334 -8.93 11.69 3.21
C TRP A 334 -10.22 11.65 2.38
N ARG A 335 -11.21 12.51 2.68
CA ARG A 335 -12.49 12.60 1.95
C ARG A 335 -12.37 13.43 0.67
N ALA A 336 -11.31 14.22 0.52
CA ALA A 336 -11.14 15.04 -0.66
C ALA A 336 -10.97 14.15 -1.91
N LYS A 337 -11.71 14.47 -2.98
CA LYS A 337 -11.64 13.72 -4.24
C LYS A 337 -10.21 13.62 -4.75
N THR A 338 -9.45 14.71 -4.72
CA THR A 338 -8.03 14.74 -5.10
C THR A 338 -7.19 13.76 -4.26
N ALA A 339 -7.35 13.76 -2.94
CA ALA A 339 -6.62 12.84 -2.06
C ALA A 339 -6.94 11.37 -2.36
N MET A 340 -8.22 11.05 -2.62
CA MET A 340 -8.61 9.69 -3.02
C MET A 340 -7.98 9.28 -4.35
N MET A 341 -7.94 10.18 -5.34
CA MET A 341 -7.34 9.89 -6.65
C MET A 341 -5.83 9.68 -6.54
N VAL A 342 -5.13 10.56 -5.82
CA VAL A 342 -3.67 10.42 -5.55
C VAL A 342 -3.35 9.07 -4.89
N LYS A 343 -4.12 8.67 -3.88
CA LYS A 343 -3.95 7.38 -3.17
C LYS A 343 -4.23 6.16 -4.04
N SER A 344 -5.03 6.30 -5.08
CA SER A 344 -5.34 5.21 -6.00
C SER A 344 -4.30 5.02 -7.12
N LEU A 345 -3.31 5.91 -7.24
CA LEU A 345 -2.22 5.74 -8.20
C LEU A 345 -1.30 4.59 -7.76
N PRO A 346 -1.11 3.56 -8.59
CA PRO A 346 -0.18 2.48 -8.30
C PRO A 346 1.26 2.96 -8.53
N SER A 347 2.16 2.59 -7.61
CA SER A 347 3.60 2.75 -7.79
C SER A 347 4.34 1.72 -6.93
N ARG A 348 5.58 1.38 -7.29
CA ARG A 348 6.44 0.54 -6.46
C ARG A 348 7.03 1.34 -5.29
N TYR A 349 7.41 2.57 -5.58
CA TYR A 349 8.03 3.51 -4.66
C TYR A 349 7.15 4.74 -4.43
N ALA A 350 7.19 5.31 -3.23
CA ALA A 350 6.43 6.51 -2.89
C ALA A 350 7.19 7.37 -1.87
N PHE A 351 7.50 8.61 -2.23
CA PHE A 351 8.15 9.55 -1.32
C PHE A 351 7.14 10.61 -0.91
N VAL A 352 7.04 10.86 0.40
CA VAL A 352 6.21 11.92 0.96
C VAL A 352 7.12 12.96 1.58
N LEU A 353 7.10 14.18 1.06
CA LEU A 353 7.89 15.30 1.54
C LEU A 353 6.97 16.30 2.25
N THR A 354 7.32 16.69 3.47
CA THR A 354 6.61 17.74 4.19
C THR A 354 7.55 18.51 5.12
N GLY A 355 7.37 19.82 5.22
CA GLY A 355 8.12 20.67 6.14
C GLY A 355 7.47 20.85 7.51
N THR A 356 6.20 20.48 7.64
CA THR A 356 5.43 20.56 8.87
C THR A 356 4.86 19.17 9.14
N PRO A 357 5.50 18.36 9.99
CA PRO A 357 5.02 17.02 10.23
C PRO A 357 3.79 17.11 11.13
N LEU A 358 2.65 17.33 10.47
CA LEU A 358 1.27 17.16 10.93
C LEU A 358 0.84 18.14 12.03
N GLU A 359 -0.10 19.03 11.69
CA GLU A 359 -0.53 20.18 12.50
C GLU A 359 -1.51 19.78 13.63
N ASN A 360 -1.16 18.78 14.45
CA ASN A 360 -1.86 18.39 15.70
C ASN A 360 -2.99 17.34 15.59
N ARG A 361 -3.27 16.74 14.43
CA ARG A 361 -4.33 15.71 14.31
C ARG A 361 -3.85 14.40 13.71
N ILE A 362 -4.07 13.30 14.43
CA ILE A 362 -3.76 11.94 13.97
C ILE A 362 -4.55 11.53 12.69
N ASP A 363 -5.66 12.21 12.38
CA ASP A 363 -6.38 12.06 11.09
C ASP A 363 -5.51 12.39 9.87
N GLU A 364 -4.70 13.44 9.99
CA GLU A 364 -3.85 13.90 8.88
C GLU A 364 -2.74 12.86 8.63
N LEU A 365 -2.19 12.31 9.72
CA LEU A 365 -1.24 11.21 9.69
C LEU A 365 -1.86 9.99 9.01
N TYR A 366 -3.06 9.61 9.45
CA TYR A 366 -3.80 8.50 8.85
C TYR A 366 -3.97 8.69 7.35
N SER A 367 -4.34 9.89 6.92
CA SER A 367 -4.51 10.19 5.50
C SER A 367 -3.22 10.02 4.70
N ILE A 368 -2.07 10.47 5.21
CA ILE A 368 -0.76 10.30 4.56
C ILE A 368 -0.35 8.83 4.54
N PHE A 369 -0.53 8.11 5.63
CA PHE A 369 -0.17 6.69 5.70
C PHE A 369 -1.04 5.82 4.80
N GLN A 370 -2.28 6.20 4.52
CA GLN A 370 -3.09 5.55 3.49
C GLN A 370 -2.48 5.67 2.08
N PHE A 371 -1.67 6.71 1.80
CA PHE A 371 -0.90 6.80 0.55
C PHE A 371 0.38 5.96 0.60
N LEU A 372 1.09 5.98 1.75
CA LEU A 372 2.31 5.19 1.93
C LEU A 372 2.01 3.70 1.93
N ASP A 373 1.17 3.20 2.83
CA ASP A 373 0.64 1.85 2.77
C ASP A 373 -0.58 1.75 3.71
N PRO A 374 -1.79 1.54 3.18
CA PRO A 374 -3.00 1.46 4.00
C PRO A 374 -2.98 0.31 5.02
N ARG A 375 -2.10 -0.69 4.84
CA ARG A 375 -1.96 -1.82 5.76
C ARG A 375 -1.24 -1.45 7.05
N ILE A 376 -0.45 -0.36 7.08
CA ILE A 376 0.32 0.05 8.28
C ILE A 376 -0.62 0.44 9.43
N LEU A 377 -1.63 1.26 9.12
CA LEU A 377 -2.58 1.76 10.12
C LEU A 377 -3.93 1.03 10.09
N GLY A 378 -4.11 0.14 9.11
CA GLY A 378 -5.35 -0.59 8.92
C GLY A 378 -6.51 0.33 8.49
N PRO A 379 -7.76 -0.17 8.60
CA PRO A 379 -8.94 0.57 8.20
C PRO A 379 -9.33 1.62 9.24
N LEU A 380 -10.03 2.66 8.79
CA LEU A 380 -10.34 3.82 9.62
C LEU A 380 -11.13 3.47 10.89
N TRP A 381 -12.05 2.50 10.82
CA TRP A 381 -12.83 2.10 11.99
C TRP A 381 -11.93 1.49 13.08
N HIS A 382 -10.98 0.64 12.70
CA HIS A 382 -10.03 0.02 13.62
C HIS A 382 -8.98 1.02 14.11
N PHE A 383 -8.51 1.90 13.23
CA PHE A 383 -7.64 3.02 13.61
C PHE A 383 -8.32 3.92 14.64
N ASN A 384 -9.59 4.26 14.42
CA ASN A 384 -10.38 5.07 15.33
C ASN A 384 -10.56 4.37 16.67
N ASP A 385 -10.97 3.10 16.68
CA ASP A 385 -11.09 2.34 17.93
C ASP A 385 -9.77 2.25 18.69
N ARG A 386 -8.64 2.07 18.00
CA ARG A 386 -7.33 1.91 18.65
C ARG A 386 -6.73 3.20 19.18
N PHE A 387 -6.93 4.33 18.51
CA PHE A 387 -6.20 5.57 18.79
C PHE A 387 -7.08 6.78 19.16
N TYR A 388 -8.40 6.72 18.94
CA TYR A 388 -9.32 7.75 19.41
C TYR A 388 -10.03 7.33 20.70
N GLU A 389 -10.26 8.32 21.55
CA GLU A 389 -11.28 8.25 22.59
C GLU A 389 -12.56 8.88 22.06
N LEU A 390 -13.58 8.06 21.84
CA LEU A 390 -14.84 8.45 21.22
C LEU A 390 -15.99 8.32 22.21
N GLU A 391 -16.82 9.35 22.28
CA GLU A 391 -18.10 9.34 22.98
C GLU A 391 -19.23 9.25 21.95
N LYS A 392 -20.11 8.25 22.10
CA LYS A 392 -21.30 8.13 21.25
C LYS A 392 -22.36 9.10 21.74
N ARG A 393 -22.74 10.06 20.89
CA ARG A 393 -23.85 10.98 21.15
C ARG A 393 -25.19 10.25 20.98
N GLU A 394 -26.23 10.77 21.62
CA GLU A 394 -27.61 10.29 21.47
C GLU A 394 -28.08 10.30 20.00
N SER A 395 -27.55 11.22 19.19
CA SER A 395 -27.81 11.30 17.75
C SER A 395 -27.16 10.18 16.92
N GLY A 396 -26.44 9.24 17.55
CA GLY A 396 -25.71 8.16 16.88
C GLY A 396 -24.37 8.59 16.27
N THR A 397 -23.98 9.85 16.42
CA THR A 397 -22.68 10.38 15.97
C THR A 397 -21.61 10.25 17.06
N TYR A 398 -20.34 10.17 16.67
CA TYR A 398 -19.21 10.08 17.61
C TYR A 398 -18.54 11.44 17.83
N LYS A 399 -18.28 11.80 19.08
CA LYS A 399 -17.48 12.96 19.49
C LYS A 399 -16.09 12.50 19.89
N VAL A 400 -15.05 13.15 19.36
CA VAL A 400 -13.67 12.92 19.78
C VAL A 400 -13.43 13.62 21.11
N LEU A 401 -13.08 12.86 22.15
CA LEU A 401 -12.71 13.36 23.46
C LEU A 401 -11.20 13.54 23.61
N GLY A 402 -10.42 12.65 22.99
CA GLY A 402 -8.98 12.62 23.13
C GLY A 402 -8.33 11.54 22.26
N TYR A 403 -7.07 11.25 22.55
CA TYR A 403 -6.29 10.22 21.87
C TYR A 403 -5.70 9.25 22.89
N LYS A 404 -5.67 7.96 22.53
CA LYS A 404 -5.09 6.88 23.33
C LYS A 404 -4.04 6.12 22.52
N ASN A 405 -3.18 5.36 23.20
CA ASN A 405 -2.16 4.50 22.58
C ASN A 405 -1.18 5.22 21.63
N ILE A 406 -0.87 6.50 21.88
CA ILE A 406 -0.02 7.32 20.99
C ILE A 406 1.40 6.77 20.86
N ASP A 407 1.98 6.20 21.91
CA ASP A 407 3.32 5.63 21.81
C ASP A 407 3.36 4.37 20.93
N GLN A 408 2.27 3.59 20.92
CA GLN A 408 2.13 2.50 19.95
C GLN A 408 2.03 3.03 18.52
N LEU A 409 1.26 4.11 18.30
CA LEU A 409 1.18 4.76 16.99
C LEU A 409 2.56 5.24 16.52
N ARG A 410 3.32 5.89 17.41
CA ARG A 410 4.70 6.33 17.13
C ARG A 410 5.61 5.17 16.77
N ALA A 411 5.55 4.07 17.52
CA ALA A 411 6.34 2.87 17.24
C ALA A 411 6.00 2.26 15.86
N LEU A 412 4.71 2.21 15.51
CA LEU A 412 4.24 1.69 14.22
C LEU A 412 4.74 2.51 13.03
N ILE A 413 4.73 3.84 13.14
CA ILE A 413 5.09 4.73 12.02
C ILE A 413 6.59 5.02 11.93
N LYS A 414 7.34 4.84 13.02
CA LYS A 414 8.77 5.18 13.13
C LYS A 414 9.63 4.67 11.95
N PRO A 415 9.47 3.43 11.45
CA PRO A 415 10.29 2.94 10.35
C PRO A 415 10.09 3.70 9.02
N TYR A 416 8.96 4.40 8.87
CA TYR A 416 8.56 5.04 7.63
C TYR A 416 8.87 6.55 7.61
N ILE A 417 9.16 7.16 8.76
CA ILE A 417 9.35 8.60 8.89
C ILE A 417 10.78 8.91 9.30
N LEU A 418 11.44 9.79 8.54
CA LEU A 418 12.63 10.49 8.98
C LEU A 418 12.28 11.96 9.19
N ARG A 419 12.49 12.45 10.42
CA ARG A 419 12.27 13.84 10.80
C ARG A 419 13.54 14.35 11.48
N ARG A 420 14.05 15.48 11.02
CA ARG A 420 15.14 16.21 11.67
C ARG A 420 14.80 17.68 11.78
N THR A 421 15.19 18.26 12.90
CA THR A 421 15.07 19.70 13.13
C THR A 421 16.30 20.43 12.58
N ARG A 422 16.18 21.74 12.32
CA ARG A 422 17.34 22.57 11.98
C ARG A 422 18.44 22.47 13.04
N ASP A 423 18.06 22.44 14.32
CA ASP A 423 19.00 22.42 15.44
C ASP A 423 19.83 21.14 15.50
N GLU A 424 19.25 20.00 15.13
CA GLU A 424 19.95 18.71 15.06
C GLU A 424 21.04 18.68 13.97
N VAL A 425 20.88 19.47 12.91
CA VAL A 425 21.78 19.48 11.74
C VAL A 425 22.59 20.77 11.61
N LEU A 426 22.55 21.65 12.62
CA LEU A 426 23.25 22.94 12.62
C LEU A 426 24.72 22.85 12.24
N LYS A 427 25.42 21.79 12.68
CA LYS A 427 26.85 21.56 12.41
C LYS A 427 27.15 21.30 10.93
N ASP A 428 26.15 20.83 10.17
CA ASP A 428 26.27 20.51 8.75
C ASP A 428 25.76 21.64 7.84
N LEU A 429 25.12 22.68 8.41
CA LEU A 429 24.58 23.80 7.64
C LEU A 429 25.63 24.91 7.45
N PRO A 430 25.60 25.65 6.32
CA PRO A 430 26.42 26.84 6.16
C PRO A 430 26.02 27.92 7.20
N PRO A 431 26.94 28.79 7.61
CA PRO A 431 26.66 29.84 8.58
C PRO A 431 25.54 30.77 8.09
N ARG A 432 24.60 31.11 8.98
CA ARG A 432 23.50 32.03 8.68
C ARG A 432 24.04 33.45 8.49
N THR A 433 23.73 34.06 7.36
CA THR A 433 24.02 35.48 7.10
C THR A 433 22.71 36.26 7.15
N ASP A 434 22.50 37.06 8.19
CA ASP A 434 21.35 37.97 8.28
C ASP A 434 21.78 39.35 7.76
N ASN A 435 21.26 39.74 6.60
CA ASN A 435 21.45 41.08 6.05
C ASN A 435 20.25 41.96 6.43
N ASN A 436 20.42 42.81 7.43
CA ASN A 436 19.43 43.81 7.79
C ASN A 436 19.56 45.01 6.84
N PHE A 437 18.61 45.16 5.92
CA PHE A 437 18.48 46.36 5.11
C PHE A 437 17.64 47.38 5.87
N PHE A 438 18.29 48.41 6.40
CA PHE A 438 17.58 49.59 6.91
C PHE A 438 17.17 50.44 5.71
N VAL A 439 15.86 50.67 5.56
CA VAL A 439 15.29 51.58 4.55
C VAL A 439 15.06 52.95 5.19
#